data_AF-A0A2T1EDA8-F1
#
_entry.id   AF-A0A2T1EDA8-F1
#
_cell.length_a   1.000
_cell.length_b   1.000
_cell.length_c   1.000
_cell.angle_alpha   90.00
_cell.angle_beta   90.00
_cell.angle_gamma   90.00
#
_symmetry.space_group_name_H-M   'P 1'
#
loop_
_entity.id
_entity.type
_entity.pdbx_description
1 polymer ?
#
loop_
_entity_poly.entity_id
_entity_poly.type
_entity_poly.pdbx_seq_one_letter_code
_entity_poly.pdbx_strand_id
1 'polypeptide(L)'
;MQGSIEQLLPTPHTQFQMTQSLNQPGKDDVVLGGSGVIPTGAVILGGLDGVRRRLTSPLPEQRAAALPDALQYAQRGLNLVIRALGDRSPTVQQAAYELLQACTEPKVVRAVEQFYASAYYDHLQRLLAGKQWQMADQETRVVMLERYGLGVDEPLQANQLRGFPCKDLRTIDQLWMKYSQGRFGFSVQKAIWQKYDRLYWNKSDVWCAFADRVGWRTHNLLVDNHWKRHGEITFSLSAPVGHLPFLGDKFGIFTVEAIVNRLGDCQR
;
A
#
# COMPACT_ATOMS: atom_id res chain seq x y z
N MET A 1 7.22 47.54 12.00
CA MET A 1 8.12 46.57 11.34
C MET A 1 7.49 45.19 11.49
N GLN A 2 6.66 44.82 10.53
CA GLN A 2 6.07 43.48 10.40
C GLN A 2 6.48 42.99 9.02
N GLY A 3 7.31 41.94 8.99
CA GLY A 3 7.76 41.29 7.77
C GLY A 3 6.73 40.24 7.36
N SER A 4 6.15 40.43 6.19
CA SER A 4 5.28 39.46 5.52
C SER A 4 6.13 38.31 4.98
N ILE A 5 5.80 37.09 5.36
CA ILE A 5 6.26 35.86 4.69
C ILE A 5 5.13 35.48 3.73
N GLU A 6 5.24 35.90 2.47
CA GLU A 6 4.47 35.32 1.38
C GLU A 6 5.02 33.92 1.09
N GLN A 7 4.21 32.91 1.39
CA GLN A 7 4.47 31.54 0.99
C GLN A 7 4.23 31.40 -0.51
N LEU A 8 5.27 30.96 -1.23
CA LEU A 8 5.24 30.56 -2.63
C LEU A 8 4.20 29.46 -2.86
N LEU A 9 3.07 29.83 -3.44
CA LEU A 9 2.14 28.90 -4.08
C LEU A 9 2.71 28.51 -5.46
N PRO A 10 2.78 27.23 -5.82
CA PRO A 10 3.13 26.84 -7.19
C PRO A 10 2.02 27.26 -8.15
N THR A 11 2.43 27.91 -9.24
CA THR A 11 1.58 28.33 -10.35
C THR A 11 0.92 27.13 -11.03
N PRO A 12 -0.37 27.20 -11.42
CA PRO A 12 -0.93 26.23 -12.33
C PRO A 12 -0.44 26.53 -13.76
N HIS A 13 -0.71 25.59 -14.67
CA HIS A 13 -0.54 25.65 -16.13
C HIS A 13 0.67 24.91 -16.70
N THR A 14 0.48 23.62 -16.95
CA THR A 14 0.76 23.08 -18.29
C THR A 14 -0.36 22.10 -18.64
N GLN A 15 -1.33 22.58 -19.40
CA GLN A 15 -2.34 21.72 -19.99
C GLN A 15 -1.66 21.00 -21.15
N PHE A 16 -1.35 19.71 -20.99
CA PHE A 16 -0.84 18.90 -22.11
C PHE A 16 -1.95 18.79 -23.17
N GLN A 17 -1.89 19.64 -24.19
CA GLN A 17 -2.71 19.50 -25.39
C GLN A 17 -2.21 18.29 -26.17
N MET A 18 -3.04 17.24 -26.21
CA MET A 18 -2.80 16.02 -26.98
C MET A 18 -2.94 16.34 -28.48
N THR A 19 -1.83 16.42 -29.20
CA THR A 19 -1.84 16.44 -30.66
C THR A 19 -2.01 15.01 -31.21
N GLN A 20 -2.91 14.86 -32.19
CA GLN A 20 -3.10 13.59 -32.91
C GLN A 20 -1.87 13.32 -33.80
N SER A 21 -0.96 12.47 -33.35
CA SER A 21 0.12 11.90 -34.18
C SER A 21 -0.16 10.41 -34.44
N LEU A 22 -0.40 10.09 -35.70
CA LEU A 22 -0.61 8.74 -36.23
C LEU A 22 0.74 8.02 -36.39
N ASN A 23 1.14 7.20 -35.42
CA ASN A 23 2.11 6.08 -35.53
C ASN A 23 3.47 6.31 -36.26
N GLN A 24 3.81 7.53 -36.68
CA GLN A 24 5.00 7.83 -37.47
C GLN A 24 6.08 8.44 -36.56
N PRO A 25 7.37 8.20 -36.86
CA PRO A 25 8.46 8.77 -36.10
C PRO A 25 8.38 10.31 -36.09
N GLY A 26 8.57 10.91 -34.91
CA GLY A 26 8.67 12.35 -34.76
C GLY A 26 9.97 12.89 -35.36
N LYS A 27 10.03 14.21 -35.65
CA LYS A 27 11.22 14.87 -36.21
C LYS A 27 12.50 14.67 -35.37
N ASP A 28 12.34 14.36 -34.08
CA ASP A 28 13.41 14.20 -33.11
C ASP A 28 13.58 12.74 -32.62
N ASP A 29 12.93 11.76 -33.25
CA ASP A 29 13.11 10.34 -32.91
C ASP A 29 14.53 9.89 -33.28
N VAL A 30 15.37 9.62 -32.27
CA VAL A 30 16.72 9.08 -32.47
C VAL A 30 16.64 7.67 -33.06
N VAL A 31 17.03 7.54 -34.32
CA VAL A 31 17.23 6.28 -35.03
C VAL A 31 18.55 5.67 -34.55
N LEU A 32 18.49 4.72 -33.61
CA LEU A 32 19.66 3.98 -33.15
C LEU A 32 20.12 2.97 -34.22
N GLY A 33 20.93 3.43 -35.16
CA GLY A 33 21.76 2.58 -36.01
C GLY A 33 23.09 2.28 -35.30
N GLY A 34 23.34 1.02 -34.96
CA GLY A 34 24.67 0.59 -34.52
C GLY A 34 25.66 0.67 -35.68
N SER A 35 26.86 1.22 -35.44
CA SER A 35 27.96 1.28 -36.39
C SER A 35 28.42 -0.13 -36.78
N GLY A 36 27.80 -0.69 -37.80
CA GLY A 36 28.08 -1.98 -38.40
C GLY A 36 27.15 -2.16 -39.58
N VAL A 37 27.70 -2.60 -40.72
CA VAL A 37 26.99 -2.81 -41.99
C VAL A 37 25.58 -3.35 -41.72
N ILE A 38 24.56 -2.55 -42.04
CA ILE A 38 23.15 -2.90 -41.81
C ILE A 38 22.81 -4.07 -42.75
N PRO A 39 22.43 -5.25 -42.24
CA PRO A 39 21.96 -6.33 -43.10
C PRO A 39 20.72 -5.86 -43.86
N THR A 40 20.68 -6.11 -45.17
CA THR A 40 19.54 -5.81 -46.03
C THR A 40 18.31 -6.52 -45.47
N GLY A 41 17.40 -5.77 -44.82
CA GLY A 41 16.24 -6.31 -44.11
C GLY A 41 16.09 -5.90 -42.63
N ALA A 42 17.02 -5.13 -42.06
CA ALA A 42 16.88 -4.61 -40.70
C ALA A 42 15.73 -3.58 -40.59
N VAL A 43 14.71 -3.90 -39.78
CA VAL A 43 13.57 -3.00 -39.51
C VAL A 43 14.00 -1.91 -38.53
N ILE A 44 13.98 -0.65 -38.98
CA ILE A 44 14.15 0.52 -38.12
C ILE A 44 12.83 0.75 -37.37
N LEU A 45 12.74 0.26 -36.13
CA LEU A 45 11.59 0.49 -35.27
C LEU A 45 11.71 1.90 -34.65
N GLY A 46 11.41 2.93 -35.43
CA GLY A 46 11.13 4.28 -34.92
C GLY A 46 9.73 4.34 -34.27
N GLY A 47 9.34 5.50 -33.75
CA GLY A 47 7.98 5.67 -33.25
C GLY A 47 7.70 4.90 -31.94
N LEU A 48 6.41 4.61 -31.72
CA LEU A 48 5.93 3.85 -30.56
C LEU A 48 6.53 2.43 -30.48
N ASP A 49 6.87 1.80 -31.61
CA ASP A 49 7.47 0.47 -31.60
C ASP A 49 8.93 0.49 -31.13
N GLY A 50 9.65 1.59 -31.39
CA GLY A 50 10.96 1.85 -30.79
C GLY A 50 10.88 2.03 -29.27
N VAL A 51 9.87 2.77 -28.79
CA VAL A 51 9.57 2.90 -27.36
C VAL A 51 9.29 1.54 -26.73
N ARG A 52 8.40 0.73 -27.34
CA ARG A 52 8.09 -0.63 -26.85
C ARG A 52 9.33 -1.50 -26.76
N ARG A 53 10.22 -1.45 -27.76
CA ARG A 53 11.46 -2.22 -27.75
C ARG A 53 12.36 -1.83 -26.58
N ARG A 54 12.54 -0.54 -26.31
CA ARG A 54 13.31 -0.08 -25.13
C ARG A 54 12.67 -0.51 -23.80
N LEU A 55 11.34 -0.50 -23.72
CA LEU A 55 10.60 -1.01 -22.55
C LEU A 55 10.77 -2.51 -22.32
N THR A 56 11.28 -3.29 -23.27
CA THR A 56 11.63 -4.71 -23.06
C THR A 56 13.07 -4.94 -22.61
N SER A 57 13.88 -3.88 -22.49
CA SER A 57 15.30 -3.99 -22.12
C SER A 57 15.49 -4.69 -20.76
N PRO A 58 16.53 -5.53 -20.60
CA PRO A 58 16.89 -6.05 -19.28
C PRO A 58 17.30 -4.92 -18.31
N LEU A 59 17.83 -3.81 -18.83
CA LEU A 59 18.35 -2.69 -18.04
C LEU A 59 17.21 -1.77 -17.59
N PRO A 60 17.00 -1.58 -16.27
CA PRO A 60 15.97 -0.69 -15.75
C PRO A 60 16.07 0.76 -16.24
N GLU A 61 17.30 1.28 -16.33
CA GLU A 61 17.55 2.65 -16.79
C GLU A 61 17.05 2.87 -18.22
N GLN A 62 17.27 1.90 -19.11
CA GLN A 62 16.79 1.98 -20.49
C GLN A 62 15.26 1.89 -20.59
N ARG A 63 14.61 1.12 -19.71
CA ARG A 63 13.14 1.07 -19.63
C ARG A 63 12.59 2.40 -19.11
N ALA A 64 13.14 2.92 -18.02
CA ALA A 64 12.70 4.18 -17.42
C ALA A 64 12.88 5.35 -18.40
N ALA A 65 14.02 5.44 -19.09
CA ALA A 65 14.31 6.48 -20.07
C ALA A 65 13.37 6.45 -21.30
N ALA A 66 12.68 5.34 -21.56
CA ALA A 66 11.71 5.24 -22.65
C ALA A 66 10.30 5.74 -22.28
N LEU A 67 9.99 5.91 -20.99
CA LEU A 67 8.65 6.29 -20.53
C LEU A 67 8.24 7.71 -20.94
N PRO A 68 9.11 8.74 -20.88
CA PRO A 68 8.76 10.07 -21.35
C PRO A 68 8.41 10.08 -22.84
N ASP A 69 9.18 9.37 -23.67
CA ASP A 69 8.95 9.28 -25.12
C ASP A 69 7.62 8.60 -25.45
N ALA A 70 7.15 7.69 -24.58
CA ALA A 70 5.83 7.08 -24.74
C ALA A 70 4.71 8.14 -24.77
N LEU A 71 4.80 9.20 -23.94
CA LEU A 71 3.74 10.20 -23.83
C LEU A 71 3.51 11.00 -25.13
N GLN A 72 4.47 11.00 -26.07
CA GLN A 72 4.31 11.60 -27.39
C GLN A 72 3.26 10.88 -28.26
N TYR A 73 2.89 9.65 -27.91
CA TYR A 73 1.98 8.79 -28.67
C TYR A 73 0.57 8.71 -28.05
N ALA A 74 0.15 9.80 -27.40
CA ALA A 74 -1.17 9.99 -26.81
C ALA A 74 -1.63 8.79 -25.97
N GLN A 75 -2.87 8.33 -26.16
CA GLN A 75 -3.47 7.27 -25.34
C GLN A 75 -2.74 5.92 -25.41
N ARG A 76 -2.11 5.59 -26.54
CA ARG A 76 -1.32 4.36 -26.69
C ARG A 76 -0.05 4.42 -25.87
N GLY A 77 0.61 5.58 -25.90
CA GLY A 77 1.75 5.93 -25.06
C GLY A 77 1.44 5.91 -23.57
N LEU A 78 0.38 6.62 -23.18
CA LEU A 78 -0.08 6.70 -21.80
C LEU A 78 -0.37 5.31 -21.20
N ASN A 79 -0.97 4.40 -21.98
CA ASN A 79 -1.18 3.03 -21.54
C ASN A 79 0.13 2.25 -21.28
N LEU A 80 1.23 2.58 -21.97
CA LEU A 80 2.55 1.99 -21.67
C LEU A 80 3.09 2.52 -20.34
N VAL A 81 2.95 3.82 -20.07
CA VAL A 81 3.38 4.42 -18.80
C VAL A 81 2.55 3.87 -17.63
N ILE A 82 1.22 3.73 -17.78
CA ILE A 82 0.36 3.08 -16.78
C ILE A 82 0.84 1.65 -16.49
N ARG A 83 1.18 0.86 -17.52
CA ARG A 83 1.69 -0.52 -17.33
C ARG A 83 3.02 -0.55 -16.59
N ALA A 84 3.85 0.47 -16.76
CA ALA A 84 5.16 0.55 -16.11
C ALA A 84 5.09 0.76 -14.59
N LEU A 85 3.94 1.18 -14.04
CA LEU A 85 3.67 1.13 -12.60
C LEU A 85 3.77 -0.31 -12.04
N GLY A 86 3.57 -1.33 -12.87
CA GLY A 86 3.74 -2.74 -12.50
C GLY A 86 5.09 -3.34 -12.90
N ASP A 87 6.10 -2.54 -13.27
CA ASP A 87 7.43 -3.06 -13.63
C ASP A 87 8.10 -3.75 -12.44
N ARG A 88 8.98 -4.72 -12.70
CA ARG A 88 9.75 -5.43 -11.66
C ARG A 88 10.78 -4.56 -10.93
N SER A 89 11.15 -3.42 -11.51
CA SER A 89 12.19 -2.54 -10.99
C SER A 89 11.57 -1.29 -10.34
N PRO A 90 11.89 -1.01 -9.06
CA PRO A 90 11.43 0.20 -8.37
C PRO A 90 11.76 1.49 -9.14
N THR A 91 12.92 1.56 -9.78
CA THR A 91 13.32 2.70 -10.63
C THR A 91 12.33 2.99 -11.76
N VAL A 92 11.81 1.94 -12.41
CA VAL A 92 10.89 2.09 -13.55
C VAL A 92 9.49 2.43 -13.03
N GLN A 93 9.08 1.81 -11.92
CA GLN A 93 7.83 2.13 -11.24
C GLN A 93 7.80 3.60 -10.79
N GLN A 94 8.88 4.09 -10.19
CA GLN A 94 9.01 5.48 -9.74
C GLN A 94 8.95 6.45 -10.91
N ALA A 95 9.70 6.20 -11.99
CA ALA A 95 9.64 7.03 -13.19
C ALA A 95 8.23 7.07 -13.79
N ALA A 96 7.51 5.95 -13.80
CA ALA A 96 6.12 5.90 -14.24
C ALA A 96 5.19 6.70 -13.32
N TYR A 97 5.36 6.61 -12.00
CA TYR A 97 4.58 7.36 -11.02
C TYR A 97 4.75 8.88 -11.18
N GLU A 98 6.00 9.35 -11.29
CA GLU A 98 6.31 10.77 -11.46
C GLU A 98 5.69 11.37 -12.72
N LEU A 99 5.64 10.60 -13.82
CA LEU A 99 5.01 11.02 -15.06
C LEU A 99 3.48 11.07 -14.96
N LEU A 100 2.87 10.25 -14.10
CA LEU A 100 1.41 10.09 -14.02
C LEU A 100 0.76 10.89 -12.88
N GLN A 101 1.52 11.34 -11.88
CA GLN A 101 0.96 11.99 -10.67
C GLN A 101 0.18 13.28 -10.96
N ALA A 102 0.51 13.98 -12.05
CA ALA A 102 -0.16 15.22 -12.46
C ALA A 102 -1.34 14.99 -13.43
N CYS A 103 -1.58 13.76 -13.86
CA CYS A 103 -2.64 13.44 -14.80
C CYS A 103 -4.01 13.33 -14.11
N THR A 104 -5.03 14.00 -14.66
CA THR A 104 -6.40 14.01 -14.12
C THR A 104 -7.33 12.99 -14.77
N GLU A 105 -6.84 12.22 -15.75
CA GLU A 105 -7.64 11.21 -16.42
C GLU A 105 -8.11 10.12 -15.43
N PRO A 106 -9.40 9.78 -15.36
CA PRO A 106 -9.92 8.85 -14.33
C PRO A 106 -9.22 7.49 -14.30
N LYS A 107 -8.78 6.98 -15.46
CA LYS A 107 -8.04 5.72 -15.54
C LYS A 107 -6.62 5.82 -14.98
N VAL A 108 -5.97 6.98 -15.13
CA VAL A 108 -4.62 7.23 -14.62
C VAL A 108 -4.68 7.40 -13.12
N VAL A 109 -5.60 8.24 -12.63
CA VAL A 109 -5.85 8.44 -11.20
C VAL A 109 -6.07 7.09 -10.51
N ARG A 110 -6.95 6.24 -11.06
CA ARG A 110 -7.19 4.89 -10.52
C ARG A 110 -5.93 4.02 -10.50
N ALA A 111 -5.12 4.06 -11.55
CA ALA A 111 -3.90 3.25 -11.63
C ALA A 111 -2.82 3.74 -10.65
N VAL A 112 -2.64 5.05 -10.54
CA VAL A 112 -1.72 5.69 -9.58
C VAL A 112 -2.15 5.40 -8.14
N GLU A 113 -3.46 5.50 -7.83
CA GLU A 113 -4.00 5.13 -6.51
C GLU A 113 -3.83 3.64 -6.18
N GLN A 114 -3.86 2.77 -7.18
CA GLN A 114 -3.60 1.33 -6.98
C GLN A 114 -2.12 1.07 -6.74
N PHE A 115 -1.24 1.71 -7.52
CA PHE A 115 0.21 1.61 -7.36
C PHE A 115 0.66 2.16 -6.01
N TYR A 116 0.23 3.38 -5.66
CA TYR A 116 0.58 4.02 -4.38
C TYR A 116 0.10 3.18 -3.20
N ALA A 117 -1.13 2.63 -3.27
CA ALA A 117 -1.59 1.70 -2.26
C ALA A 117 -0.68 0.45 -2.17
N SER A 118 -0.29 -0.15 -3.29
CA SER A 118 0.64 -1.29 -3.28
C SER A 118 1.97 -0.92 -2.62
N ALA A 119 2.62 0.16 -3.09
CA ALA A 119 3.90 0.62 -2.58
C ALA A 119 3.84 0.96 -1.09
N TYR A 120 2.74 1.55 -0.64
CA TYR A 120 2.50 1.90 0.76
C TYR A 120 2.44 0.66 1.68
N TYR A 121 1.89 -0.47 1.19
CA TYR A 121 1.83 -1.72 1.96
C TYR A 121 2.98 -2.70 1.66
N ASP A 122 3.90 -2.37 0.75
CA ASP A 122 4.96 -3.29 0.32
C ASP A 122 5.92 -3.66 1.46
N HIS A 123 6.21 -2.72 2.37
CA HIS A 123 7.05 -3.02 3.53
C HIS A 123 6.35 -4.00 4.48
N LEU A 124 5.10 -3.73 4.86
CA LEU A 124 4.27 -4.66 5.64
C LEU A 124 4.19 -6.04 4.97
N GLN A 125 3.95 -6.08 3.66
CA GLN A 125 3.88 -7.31 2.89
C GLN A 125 5.19 -8.11 2.96
N ARG A 126 6.35 -7.45 2.82
CA ARG A 126 7.66 -8.12 2.92
C ARG A 126 7.92 -8.68 4.31
N LEU A 127 7.59 -7.93 5.36
CA LEU A 127 7.72 -8.38 6.75
C LEU A 127 6.86 -9.62 7.02
N LEU A 128 5.60 -9.59 6.57
CA LEU A 128 4.67 -10.71 6.70
C LEU A 128 5.13 -11.94 5.90
N ALA A 129 5.58 -11.75 4.65
CA ALA A 129 6.12 -12.82 3.81
C ALA A 129 7.37 -13.46 4.44
N GLY A 130 8.23 -12.63 5.06
CA GLY A 130 9.39 -13.07 5.82
C GLY A 130 9.08 -13.64 7.21
N LYS A 131 7.81 -13.72 7.61
CA LYS A 131 7.35 -14.18 8.94
C LYS A 131 7.96 -13.36 10.09
N GLN A 132 8.29 -12.10 9.83
CA GLN A 132 8.80 -11.14 10.80
C GLN A 132 7.63 -10.52 11.57
N TRP A 133 6.90 -11.36 12.32
CA TRP A 133 5.60 -11.01 12.89
C TRP A 133 5.61 -9.79 13.82
N GLN A 134 6.67 -9.62 14.61
CA GLN A 134 6.81 -8.47 15.51
C GLN A 134 7.00 -7.16 14.74
N MET A 135 7.86 -7.18 13.72
CA MET A 135 8.08 -6.02 12.86
C MET A 135 6.83 -5.73 12.03
N ALA A 136 6.13 -6.75 11.52
CA ALA A 136 4.87 -6.58 10.80
C ALA A 136 3.77 -5.96 11.67
N ASP A 137 3.70 -6.32 12.95
CA ASP A 137 2.78 -5.73 13.92
C ASP A 137 3.06 -4.24 14.13
N GLN A 138 4.35 -3.89 14.32
CA GLN A 138 4.79 -2.51 14.45
C GLN A 138 4.53 -1.70 13.18
N GLU A 139 4.82 -2.28 12.02
CA GLU A 139 4.56 -1.66 10.72
C GLU A 139 3.07 -1.43 10.48
N THR A 140 2.22 -2.39 10.87
CA THR A 140 0.77 -2.23 10.77
C THR A 140 0.31 -1.00 11.54
N ARG A 141 0.87 -0.76 12.73
CA ARG A 141 0.59 0.45 13.52
C ARG A 141 1.05 1.72 12.79
N VAL A 142 2.27 1.73 12.25
CA VAL A 142 2.83 2.88 11.51
C VAL A 142 1.94 3.24 10.32
N VAL A 143 1.64 2.26 9.48
CA VAL A 143 0.78 2.39 8.29
C VAL A 143 -0.62 2.91 8.65
N MET A 144 -1.17 2.52 9.80
CA MET A 144 -2.46 3.03 10.27
C MET A 144 -2.39 4.47 10.80
N LEU A 145 -1.28 4.87 11.43
CA LEU A 145 -1.06 6.22 11.95
C LEU A 145 -0.78 7.24 10.86
N GLU A 146 0.10 6.89 9.92
CA GLU A 146 0.46 7.73 8.77
C GLU A 146 -0.75 8.15 7.95
N ARG A 147 -1.81 7.32 7.92
CA ARG A 147 -3.06 7.67 7.22
C ARG A 147 -3.72 8.95 7.73
N TYR A 148 -3.44 9.34 8.97
CA TYR A 148 -3.93 10.55 9.63
C TYR A 148 -2.82 11.58 9.88
N GLY A 149 -1.60 11.34 9.38
CA GLY A 149 -0.44 12.20 9.62
C GLY A 149 -0.02 12.25 11.09
N LEU A 150 -0.29 11.19 11.85
CA LEU A 150 0.06 11.10 13.28
C LEU A 150 1.48 10.55 13.46
N GLY A 151 2.19 11.05 14.47
CA GLY A 151 3.47 10.49 14.89
C GLY A 151 3.33 9.08 15.49
N VAL A 152 4.43 8.32 15.47
CA VAL A 152 4.46 6.90 15.91
C VAL A 152 4.03 6.70 17.37
N ASP A 153 4.19 7.72 18.22
CA ASP A 153 3.84 7.66 19.65
C ASP A 153 2.45 8.22 19.99
N GLU A 154 1.78 8.81 19.01
CA GLU A 154 0.45 9.38 19.18
C GLU A 154 -0.61 8.27 19.27
N PRO A 155 -1.57 8.39 20.21
CA PRO A 155 -2.64 7.42 20.31
C PRO A 155 -3.65 7.62 19.18
N LEU A 156 -3.95 6.54 18.45
CA LEU A 156 -5.05 6.54 17.49
C LEU A 156 -6.38 6.43 18.26
N GLN A 157 -7.19 7.47 18.16
CA GLN A 157 -8.46 7.56 18.87
C GLN A 157 -9.54 6.71 18.19
N ALA A 158 -10.52 6.24 18.97
CA ALA A 158 -11.60 5.40 18.47
C ALA A 158 -12.44 6.08 17.37
N ASN A 159 -12.60 7.41 17.43
CA ASN A 159 -13.30 8.20 16.40
C ASN A 159 -12.56 8.18 15.05
N GLN A 160 -11.22 8.23 15.05
CA GLN A 160 -10.40 8.13 13.85
C GLN A 160 -10.60 6.75 13.22
N LEU A 161 -10.57 5.68 14.03
CA LEU A 161 -10.81 4.30 13.58
C LEU A 161 -12.19 4.09 12.95
N ARG A 162 -13.24 4.77 13.42
CA ARG A 162 -14.58 4.74 12.77
C ARG A 162 -14.55 5.32 11.35
N GLY A 163 -13.65 6.25 11.07
CA GLY A 163 -13.45 6.86 9.75
C GLY A 163 -12.41 6.15 8.88
N PHE A 164 -11.75 5.10 9.36
CA PHE A 164 -10.61 4.48 8.66
C PHE A 164 -11.02 3.98 7.27
N PRO A 165 -10.28 4.25 6.18
CA PRO A 165 -10.73 3.88 4.85
C PRO A 165 -10.85 2.36 4.69
N CYS A 166 -11.96 1.92 4.10
CA CYS A 166 -12.25 0.50 3.96
C CYS A 166 -11.24 -0.24 3.08
N LYS A 167 -10.72 0.42 2.03
CA LYS A 167 -9.70 -0.15 1.15
C LYS A 167 -8.42 -0.46 1.93
N ASP A 168 -8.00 0.47 2.78
CA ASP A 168 -6.79 0.36 3.59
C ASP A 168 -6.93 -0.76 4.63
N LEU A 169 -8.03 -0.75 5.40
CA LEU A 169 -8.28 -1.77 6.42
C LEU A 169 -8.37 -3.18 5.84
N ARG A 170 -9.04 -3.33 4.69
CA ARG A 170 -9.15 -4.61 3.98
C ARG A 170 -7.81 -5.07 3.43
N THR A 171 -6.96 -4.16 2.94
CA THR A 171 -5.64 -4.52 2.41
C THR A 171 -4.76 -5.07 3.52
N ILE A 172 -4.70 -4.39 4.67
CA ILE A 172 -3.96 -4.85 5.85
C ILE A 172 -4.46 -6.23 6.30
N ASP A 173 -5.79 -6.39 6.43
CA ASP A 173 -6.40 -7.65 6.85
C ASP A 173 -6.06 -8.81 5.90
N GLN A 174 -6.18 -8.60 4.58
CA GLN A 174 -5.86 -9.59 3.57
C GLN A 174 -4.40 -10.02 3.59
N LEU A 175 -3.47 -9.09 3.83
CA LEU A 175 -2.05 -9.40 3.97
C LEU A 175 -1.80 -10.31 5.18
N TRP A 176 -2.34 -9.92 6.35
CA TRP A 176 -2.23 -10.74 7.57
C TRP A 176 -2.81 -12.13 7.38
N MET A 177 -4.01 -12.24 6.80
CA MET A 177 -4.65 -13.53 6.52
C MET A 177 -3.80 -14.38 5.56
N LYS A 178 -3.34 -13.80 4.44
CA LYS A 178 -2.60 -14.52 3.41
C LYS A 178 -1.34 -15.17 3.97
N TYR A 179 -0.50 -14.42 4.67
CA TYR A 179 0.79 -14.91 5.12
C TYR A 179 0.70 -15.74 6.41
N SER A 180 -0.38 -15.60 7.18
CA SER A 180 -0.64 -16.42 8.37
C SER A 180 -1.47 -17.69 8.10
N GLN A 181 -1.81 -17.98 6.85
CA GLN A 181 -2.71 -19.09 6.48
C GLN A 181 -4.09 -18.96 7.15
N GLY A 182 -4.61 -17.74 7.22
CA GLY A 182 -5.92 -17.40 7.80
C GLY A 182 -5.95 -17.41 9.33
N ARG A 183 -4.82 -17.51 10.01
CA ARG A 183 -4.76 -17.54 11.49
C ARG A 183 -4.85 -16.16 12.13
N PHE A 184 -4.34 -15.13 11.45
CA PHE A 184 -4.21 -13.76 11.94
C PHE A 184 -4.92 -12.79 11.00
N GLY A 185 -5.31 -11.63 11.53
CA GLY A 185 -6.04 -10.59 10.81
C GLY A 185 -7.20 -10.01 11.62
N PHE A 186 -7.61 -8.80 11.27
CA PHE A 186 -8.74 -8.10 11.89
C PHE A 186 -10.08 -8.80 11.64
N SER A 187 -10.27 -9.45 10.50
CA SER A 187 -11.48 -10.25 10.22
C SER A 187 -11.56 -11.50 11.11
N VAL A 188 -10.41 -12.12 11.40
CA VAL A 188 -10.30 -13.23 12.34
C VAL A 188 -10.64 -12.76 13.75
N GLN A 189 -10.07 -11.63 14.19
CA GLN A 189 -10.40 -11.01 15.47
C GLN A 189 -11.88 -10.63 15.55
N LYS A 190 -12.45 -10.05 14.49
CA LYS A 190 -13.88 -9.73 14.41
C LYS A 190 -14.77 -10.95 14.61
N ALA A 191 -14.46 -12.08 13.97
CA ALA A 191 -15.24 -13.30 14.13
C ALA A 191 -15.20 -13.82 15.58
N ILE A 192 -14.03 -13.76 16.21
CA ILE A 192 -13.87 -14.14 17.62
C ILE A 192 -14.63 -13.16 18.52
N TRP A 193 -14.44 -11.86 18.33
CA TRP A 193 -15.13 -10.80 19.05
C TRP A 193 -16.65 -10.98 19.02
N GLN A 194 -17.23 -11.11 17.83
CA GLN A 194 -18.68 -11.27 17.65
C GLN A 194 -19.25 -12.51 18.33
N LYS A 195 -18.45 -13.58 18.45
CA LYS A 195 -18.84 -14.77 19.21
C LYS A 195 -19.00 -14.43 20.69
N TYR A 196 -18.05 -13.72 21.29
CA TYR A 196 -18.09 -13.37 22.70
C TYR A 196 -19.10 -12.25 22.99
N ASP A 197 -19.22 -11.25 22.12
CA ASP A 197 -20.18 -10.15 22.26
C ASP A 197 -21.64 -10.62 22.32
N ARG A 198 -21.95 -11.79 21.75
CA ARG A 198 -23.28 -12.43 21.84
C ARG A 198 -23.49 -13.27 23.11
N LEU A 199 -22.41 -13.67 23.79
CA LEU A 199 -22.47 -14.59 24.93
C LEU A 199 -22.49 -13.86 26.27
N TYR A 200 -22.03 -12.60 26.31
CA TYR A 200 -21.87 -11.83 27.54
C TYR A 200 -22.70 -10.55 27.49
N TRP A 201 -23.21 -10.14 28.65
CA TRP A 201 -24.11 -8.99 28.79
C TRP A 201 -23.37 -7.66 28.98
N ASN A 202 -22.15 -7.69 29.54
CA ASN A 202 -21.35 -6.50 29.76
C ASN A 202 -20.08 -6.53 28.88
N LYS A 203 -19.62 -5.35 28.47
CA LYS A 203 -18.47 -5.21 27.57
C LYS A 203 -17.13 -5.60 28.21
N SER A 204 -17.00 -5.44 29.52
CA SER A 204 -15.79 -5.81 30.25
C SER A 204 -15.51 -7.31 30.12
N ASP A 205 -16.53 -8.15 30.29
CA ASP A 205 -16.40 -9.60 30.19
C ASP A 205 -16.11 -10.04 28.76
N VAL A 206 -16.71 -9.36 27.76
CA VAL A 206 -16.38 -9.58 26.34
C VAL A 206 -14.90 -9.30 26.08
N TRP A 207 -14.36 -8.19 26.61
CA TRP A 207 -12.93 -7.86 26.50
C TRP A 207 -12.05 -8.93 27.12
N CYS A 208 -12.37 -9.36 28.34
CA CYS A 208 -11.61 -10.39 29.04
C CYS A 208 -11.63 -11.70 28.24
N ALA A 209 -12.81 -12.20 27.89
CA ALA A 209 -12.97 -13.48 27.21
C ALA A 209 -12.36 -13.48 25.80
N PHE A 210 -12.44 -12.36 25.07
CA PHE A 210 -11.75 -12.18 23.80
C PHE A 210 -10.23 -12.26 24.00
N ALA A 211 -9.69 -11.46 24.92
CA ALA A 211 -8.25 -11.37 25.18
C ALA A 211 -7.66 -12.70 25.67
N ASP A 212 -8.41 -13.45 26.47
CA ASP A 212 -8.04 -14.81 26.87
C ASP A 212 -7.99 -15.74 25.65
N ARG A 213 -9.00 -15.66 24.77
CA ARG A 213 -9.10 -16.52 23.58
C ARG A 213 -7.95 -16.29 22.60
N VAL A 214 -7.58 -15.03 22.39
CA VAL A 214 -6.51 -14.65 21.48
C VAL A 214 -5.14 -14.68 22.16
N GLY A 215 -5.05 -14.83 23.48
CA GLY A 215 -3.79 -14.98 24.23
C GLY A 215 -3.11 -13.66 24.59
N TRP A 216 -3.88 -12.56 24.72
CA TRP A 216 -3.44 -11.25 25.20
C TRP A 216 -3.53 -11.10 26.72
N ARG A 217 -4.13 -12.08 27.38
CA ARG A 217 -4.15 -12.22 28.83
C ARG A 217 -3.60 -13.57 29.26
N THR A 218 -3.10 -13.61 30.48
CA THR A 218 -2.71 -14.86 31.14
C THR A 218 -3.33 -14.93 32.52
N HIS A 219 -3.71 -16.15 32.89
CA HIS A 219 -4.07 -16.49 34.27
C HIS A 219 -3.03 -17.48 34.77
N ASN A 220 -2.36 -17.14 35.86
CA ASN A 220 -1.47 -18.07 36.54
C ASN A 220 -1.66 -17.97 38.06
N LEU A 221 -1.07 -18.91 38.79
CA LEU A 221 -1.23 -19.01 40.25
C LEU A 221 -0.73 -17.77 41.02
N LEU A 222 0.13 -16.96 40.41
CA LEU A 222 0.79 -15.82 41.06
C LEU A 222 0.20 -14.47 40.64
N VAL A 223 -0.36 -14.38 39.43
CA VAL A 223 -0.99 -13.19 38.87
C VAL A 223 -2.25 -13.61 38.15
N ASP A 224 -3.38 -13.27 38.75
CA ASP A 224 -4.68 -13.40 38.11
C ASP A 224 -4.94 -12.18 37.20
N ASN A 225 -5.52 -12.41 36.02
CA ASN A 225 -5.88 -11.38 35.04
C ASN A 225 -4.74 -10.49 34.51
N HIS A 226 -3.53 -11.03 34.31
CA HIS A 226 -2.42 -10.26 33.73
C HIS A 226 -2.65 -9.95 32.24
N TRP A 227 -2.70 -8.67 31.90
CA TRP A 227 -2.73 -8.19 30.51
C TRP A 227 -1.31 -8.08 29.98
N LYS A 228 -1.01 -8.82 28.91
CA LYS A 228 0.31 -8.82 28.29
C LYS A 228 0.60 -7.46 27.68
N ARG A 229 1.81 -6.96 27.92
CA ARG A 229 2.41 -5.85 27.18
C ARG A 229 2.99 -6.35 25.86
N HIS A 230 3.28 -5.43 24.93
CA HIS A 230 3.83 -5.74 23.60
C HIS A 230 5.07 -6.64 23.67
N GLY A 231 5.96 -6.38 24.63
CA GLY A 231 7.16 -7.19 24.87
C GLY A 231 6.88 -8.63 25.34
N GLU A 232 5.66 -8.94 25.79
CA GLU A 232 5.23 -10.26 26.28
C GLU A 232 4.38 -11.02 25.24
N ILE A 233 4.07 -10.38 24.10
CA ILE A 233 3.29 -10.96 23.01
C ILE A 233 4.11 -12.01 22.26
N THR A 234 3.44 -13.08 21.84
CA THR A 234 4.08 -14.19 21.13
C THR A 234 4.01 -13.96 19.61
N PHE A 235 5.10 -13.47 19.04
CA PHE A 235 5.20 -13.17 17.60
C PHE A 235 5.59 -14.40 16.76
N SER A 236 4.68 -15.38 16.71
CA SER A 236 4.88 -16.65 16.00
C SER A 236 3.55 -17.24 15.53
N LEU A 237 3.58 -18.07 14.48
CA LEU A 237 2.42 -18.85 14.03
C LEU A 237 1.91 -19.85 15.08
N SER A 238 2.73 -20.21 16.06
CA SER A 238 2.31 -21.05 17.20
C SER A 238 1.35 -20.33 18.15
N ALA A 239 1.21 -19.01 18.04
CA ALA A 239 0.27 -18.25 18.85
C ALA A 239 -1.20 -18.59 18.50
N PRO A 240 -2.16 -18.32 19.41
CA PRO A 240 -3.57 -18.59 19.19
C PRO A 240 -4.14 -17.90 17.93
N VAL A 241 -5.21 -18.46 17.36
CA VAL A 241 -5.93 -17.81 16.25
C VAL A 241 -6.46 -16.45 16.70
N GLY A 242 -6.27 -15.42 15.88
CA GLY A 242 -6.61 -14.02 16.18
C GLY A 242 -5.59 -13.26 17.04
N HIS A 243 -4.47 -13.89 17.43
CA HIS A 243 -3.46 -13.27 18.30
C HIS A 243 -2.83 -12.00 17.70
N LEU A 244 -2.69 -11.93 16.39
CA LEU A 244 -2.10 -10.79 15.69
C LEU A 244 -3.06 -10.24 14.62
N PRO A 245 -2.95 -8.94 14.27
CA PRO A 245 -2.05 -7.94 14.89
C PRO A 245 -2.52 -7.50 16.30
N PHE A 246 -1.57 -7.19 17.18
CA PHE A 246 -1.78 -6.66 18.54
C PHE A 246 -1.70 -5.13 18.59
N LEU A 247 -0.93 -4.49 17.69
CA LEU A 247 -0.82 -3.02 17.54
C LEU A 247 -0.22 -2.28 18.75
N GLY A 248 0.21 -2.97 19.81
CA GLY A 248 0.89 -2.38 20.96
C GLY A 248 -0.03 -1.91 22.09
N ASP A 249 0.59 -1.53 23.22
CA ASP A 249 -0.07 -1.35 24.52
C ASP A 249 -1.13 -0.24 24.53
N LYS A 250 -0.95 0.79 23.70
CA LYS A 250 -1.89 1.91 23.56
C LYS A 250 -3.02 1.64 22.56
N PHE A 251 -2.95 0.55 21.81
CA PHE A 251 -3.90 0.20 20.75
C PHE A 251 -4.63 -1.06 21.18
N GLY A 252 -4.01 -2.23 21.01
CA GLY A 252 -4.39 -3.51 21.63
C GLY A 252 -5.89 -3.70 21.80
N ILE A 253 -6.29 -4.09 23.01
CA ILE A 253 -7.68 -4.35 23.38
C ILE A 253 -8.59 -3.13 23.21
N PHE A 254 -8.06 -1.91 23.38
CA PHE A 254 -8.84 -0.67 23.36
C PHE A 254 -9.34 -0.29 21.97
N THR A 255 -8.70 -0.78 20.91
CA THR A 255 -9.05 -0.47 19.52
C THR A 255 -9.80 -1.60 18.81
N VAL A 256 -9.82 -2.82 19.38
CA VAL A 256 -10.47 -3.99 18.76
C VAL A 256 -11.91 -3.66 18.39
N GLU A 257 -12.72 -3.16 19.34
CA GLU A 257 -14.13 -2.87 19.07
C GLU A 257 -14.31 -1.86 17.94
N ALA A 258 -13.49 -0.81 17.89
CA ALA A 258 -13.57 0.19 16.84
C ALA A 258 -13.18 -0.39 15.46
N ILE A 259 -12.12 -1.19 15.41
CA ILE A 259 -11.65 -1.83 14.17
C ILE A 259 -12.68 -2.86 13.66
N VAL A 260 -13.20 -3.73 14.53
CA VAL A 260 -14.13 -4.79 14.11
C VAL A 260 -15.48 -4.21 13.66
N ASN A 261 -15.95 -3.14 14.32
CA ASN A 261 -17.14 -2.40 13.90
C ASN A 261 -16.92 -1.73 12.55
N ARG A 262 -15.78 -1.05 12.37
CA ARG A 262 -15.44 -0.42 11.10
C ARG A 262 -15.35 -1.44 9.96
N LEU A 263 -14.73 -2.59 10.20
CA LEU A 263 -14.67 -3.67 9.22
C LEU A 263 -16.07 -4.23 8.90
N GLY A 264 -17.02 -4.18 9.86
CA GLY A 264 -18.45 -4.42 9.64
C GLY A 264 -19.09 -3.45 8.67
N ASP A 265 -18.90 -2.16 8.87
CA ASP A 265 -19.44 -1.12 7.99
C ASP A 265 -18.84 -1.21 6.58
N CYS A 266 -17.58 -1.59 6.48
CA CYS A 266 -16.93 -1.79 5.19
C CYS A 266 -17.50 -2.95 4.39
N GLN A 267 -18.17 -3.94 5.00
CA GLN A 267 -18.71 -5.13 4.33
C GLN A 267 -20.18 -5.00 3.93
N ARG A 268 -20.85 -3.90 4.31
CA ARG A 268 -22.19 -3.54 3.87
C ARG A 268 -22.12 -2.78 2.55
#